data_AF-A0A453HC14-F1
#
_entry.id   AF-A0A453HC14-F1
#
_cell.length_a   1.000
_cell.length_b   1.000
_cell.length_c   1.000
_cell.angle_alpha   90.00
_cell.angle_beta   90.00
_cell.angle_gamma   90.00
#
_symmetry.space_group_name_H-M   'P 1'
#
loop_
_entity.id
_entity.type
_entity.pdbx_description
1 polymer ?
#
loop_
_entity_poly.entity_id
_entity_poly.type
_entity_poly.pdbx_seq_one_letter_code
_entity_poly.pdbx_strand_id
1 'polypeptide(L)'
;MNVHVTLAHKRAHGVAAVASYSVYLNQKVPVSFNAFFYNDKMAALGAHLGMVNGEAIVSENDFPHCTLWTVGGVTPKEANTLPQLVSEGKAKRVLIDSPITISGVVNFY
;
A
#
# COMPACT_ATOMS: atom_id res chain seq x y z
N MET A 1 0.11 13.67 -6.98
CA MET A 1 -0.20 12.42 -6.26
C MET A 1 0.98 12.14 -5.33
N ASN A 2 0.75 11.97 -4.02
CA ASN A 2 1.82 11.59 -3.11
C ASN A 2 1.88 10.07 -3.04
N VAL A 3 3.08 9.53 -3.28
CA VAL A 3 3.38 8.10 -3.26
C VAL A 3 3.47 7.66 -1.81
N HIS A 4 2.57 6.77 -1.38
CA HIS A 4 2.51 6.28 0.00
C HIS A 4 1.86 4.89 0.04
N VAL A 5 2.12 4.16 1.12
CA VAL A 5 1.36 2.96 1.50
C VAL A 5 0.37 3.37 2.59
N THR A 6 -0.91 3.14 2.36
CA THR A 6 -1.94 3.43 3.36
C THR A 6 -1.95 2.33 4.42
N LEU A 7 -1.72 2.69 5.68
CA LEU A 7 -1.85 1.76 6.82
C LEU A 7 -3.31 1.64 7.26
N ALA A 8 -4.01 2.77 7.38
CA ALA A 8 -5.43 2.81 7.66
C ALA A 8 -6.08 4.05 7.05
N HIS A 9 -7.38 3.97 6.76
CA HIS A 9 -8.15 5.09 6.24
C HIS A 9 -9.37 5.34 7.12
N LYS A 10 -9.56 6.57 7.62
CA LYS A 10 -10.61 6.93 8.58
C LYS A 10 -12.02 6.50 8.15
N ARG A 11 -12.36 6.63 6.85
CA ARG A 11 -13.70 6.23 6.36
C ARG A 11 -13.90 4.72 6.25
N ALA A 12 -12.82 3.95 6.16
CA ALA A 12 -12.89 2.50 6.00
C ALA A 12 -12.74 1.79 7.35
N HIS A 13 -11.81 2.25 8.21
CA HIS A 13 -11.41 1.54 9.43
C HIS A 13 -11.76 2.32 10.71
N GLY A 14 -12.23 3.57 10.60
CA GLY A 14 -12.57 4.42 11.74
C GLY A 14 -11.38 5.18 12.34
N VAL A 15 -11.68 6.11 13.26
CA VAL A 15 -10.67 6.98 13.89
C VAL A 15 -9.75 6.20 14.82
N ALA A 16 -10.29 5.24 15.58
CA ALA A 16 -9.49 4.45 16.52
C ALA A 16 -8.41 3.63 15.81
N ALA A 17 -8.74 3.02 14.67
CA ALA A 17 -7.77 2.27 13.85
C ALA A 17 -6.69 3.19 13.25
N VAL A 18 -7.02 4.43 12.88
CA VAL A 18 -5.97 5.38 12.44
C VAL A 18 -5.09 5.81 13.62
N ALA A 19 -5.71 6.08 14.78
CA ALA A 19 -5.00 6.54 15.97
C ALA A 19 -4.05 5.48 16.56
N SER A 20 -4.33 4.18 16.39
CA SER A 20 -3.44 3.11 16.88
C SER A 20 -2.02 3.21 16.29
N TYR A 21 -1.87 3.76 15.08
CA TYR A 21 -0.57 3.97 14.45
C TYR A 21 0.22 5.16 15.02
N SER A 22 -0.33 5.93 15.97
CA SER A 22 0.38 7.06 16.59
C SER A 22 1.66 6.64 17.30
N VAL A 23 1.72 5.38 17.77
CA VAL A 23 2.92 4.80 18.40
C VAL A 23 4.11 4.73 17.42
N TYR A 24 3.85 4.67 16.12
CA TYR A 24 4.87 4.63 15.06
C TYR A 24 5.11 5.99 14.39
N LEU A 25 4.41 7.05 14.82
CA LEU A 25 4.48 8.37 14.18
C LEU A 25 5.92 8.90 14.12
N ASN A 26 6.31 9.44 12.97
CA ASN A 26 7.67 9.94 12.68
C ASN A 26 8.77 8.88 12.68
N GLN A 27 8.44 7.59 12.85
CA GLN A 27 9.42 6.51 12.76
C GLN A 27 9.58 6.04 11.31
N LYS A 28 10.81 5.62 10.98
CA LYS A 28 11.12 5.02 9.68
C LYS A 28 10.73 3.55 9.67
N VAL A 29 10.02 3.14 8.64
CA VAL A 29 9.57 1.77 8.41
C VAL A 29 10.20 1.28 7.11
N PRO A 30 10.92 0.15 7.12
CA PRO A 30 11.32 -0.48 5.87
C PRO A 30 10.08 -1.03 5.15
N VAL A 31 9.97 -0.73 3.87
CA VAL A 31 8.88 -1.18 2.99
C VAL A 31 9.51 -1.87 1.78
N SER A 32 9.19 -3.14 1.59
CA SER A 32 9.69 -3.96 0.49
C SER A 32 8.62 -4.10 -0.59
N PHE A 33 8.98 -3.88 -1.85
CA PHE A 33 8.08 -4.08 -2.98
C PHE A 33 8.45 -5.34 -3.76
N ASN A 34 7.49 -6.24 -3.95
CA ASN A 34 7.73 -7.57 -4.53
C ASN A 34 6.96 -7.83 -5.83
N ALA A 35 6.02 -6.96 -6.21
CA ALA A 35 5.24 -7.13 -7.41
C ALA A 35 4.69 -5.80 -7.92
N PHE A 36 4.61 -5.69 -9.24
CA PHE A 36 3.93 -4.61 -9.96
C PHE A 36 2.60 -5.10 -10.50
N PHE A 37 1.54 -4.36 -10.22
CA PHE A 37 0.18 -4.64 -10.65
C PHE A 37 -0.31 -3.54 -11.57
N TYR A 38 -0.91 -3.88 -12.71
CA TYR A 38 -1.44 -2.86 -13.62
C TYR A 38 -2.57 -3.36 -14.51
N ASN A 39 -3.36 -2.42 -15.00
CA ASN A 39 -4.23 -2.53 -16.17
C ASN A 39 -4.24 -1.20 -16.95
N ASP A 40 -5.19 -1.02 -17.85
CA ASP A 40 -5.37 0.22 -18.63
C ASP A 40 -5.81 1.43 -17.80
N LYS A 41 -6.23 1.23 -16.55
CA LYS A 41 -6.81 2.27 -15.68
C LYS A 41 -5.93 2.66 -14.51
N MET A 42 -5.07 1.77 -14.02
CA MET A 42 -4.31 2.02 -12.80
C MET A 42 -3.08 1.11 -12.68
N ALA A 43 -2.14 1.53 -11.86
CA ALA A 43 -0.90 0.81 -11.58
C ALA A 43 -0.48 0.99 -10.12
N ALA A 44 0.00 -0.09 -9.49
CA ALA A 44 0.46 -0.10 -8.10
C ALA A 44 1.60 -1.08 -7.86
N LEU A 45 2.41 -0.82 -6.83
CA LEU A 45 3.37 -1.79 -6.28
C LEU A 45 2.77 -2.45 -5.05
N GLY A 46 2.79 -3.79 -5.01
CA GLY A 46 2.48 -4.55 -3.80
C GLY A 46 3.58 -4.36 -2.77
N ALA A 47 3.20 -4.05 -1.53
CA ALA A 47 4.10 -3.68 -0.46
C ALA A 47 4.07 -4.71 0.68
N HIS A 48 5.22 -4.95 1.27
CA HIS A 48 5.40 -5.65 2.54
C HIS A 48 5.99 -4.66 3.54
N LEU A 49 5.30 -4.48 4.66
CA LEU A 49 5.70 -3.60 5.72
C LEU A 49 6.65 -4.34 6.66
N GLY A 50 7.77 -3.72 7.00
CA GLY A 50 8.73 -4.28 7.93
C GLY A 50 8.38 -3.99 9.39
N MET A 51 9.43 -3.99 10.21
CA MET A 51 9.31 -3.85 11.66
C MET A 51 9.84 -2.51 12.16
N VAL A 52 9.32 -2.06 13.29
CA VAL A 52 9.83 -0.94 14.09
C VAL A 52 9.97 -1.42 15.53
N ASN A 53 11.16 -1.23 16.12
CA ASN A 53 11.46 -1.67 17.50
C ASN A 53 11.14 -3.15 17.79
N GLY A 54 11.24 -4.02 16.77
CA GLY A 54 10.94 -5.45 16.88
C GLY A 54 9.46 -5.81 16.68
N GLU A 55 8.58 -4.83 16.48
CA GLU A 55 7.16 -5.05 16.18
C GLU A 55 6.88 -4.92 14.69
N ALA A 56 6.15 -5.90 14.13
CA ALA A 56 5.71 -5.83 12.74
C ALA A 56 4.59 -4.79 12.58
N ILE A 57 4.74 -3.90 11.60
CA ILE A 57 3.66 -2.99 11.22
C ILE A 57 2.75 -3.72 10.25
N VAL A 58 1.50 -3.86 10.63
CA VAL A 58 0.45 -4.47 9.80
C VAL A 58 -0.41 -3.35 9.23
N SER A 59 -0.83 -3.46 7.97
CA SER A 59 -1.84 -2.56 7.41
C SER A 59 -3.23 -3.13 7.70
N GLU A 60 -4.21 -2.25 7.89
CA GLU A 60 -5.62 -2.64 7.90
C GLU A 60 -6.13 -3.05 6.50
N ASN A 61 -5.40 -2.69 5.43
CA ASN A 61 -5.75 -3.13 4.08
C ASN A 61 -5.19 -4.54 3.81
N ASP A 62 -6.03 -5.44 3.32
CA ASP A 62 -5.63 -6.80 2.89
C ASP A 62 -4.54 -6.79 1.80
N PHE A 63 -4.51 -5.72 1.01
CA PHE A 63 -3.48 -5.47 0.01
C PHE A 63 -2.73 -4.17 0.31
N PRO A 64 -1.69 -4.22 1.16
CA PRO A 64 -0.79 -3.10 1.32
C PRO A 64 -0.12 -2.81 -0.03
N HIS A 65 -0.28 -1.59 -0.52
CA HIS A 65 0.25 -1.22 -1.83
C HIS A 65 0.57 0.26 -1.88
N CYS A 66 1.37 0.61 -2.87
CA CYS A 66 1.65 1.97 -3.26
C CYS A 66 1.08 2.22 -4.66
N THR A 67 0.06 3.07 -4.77
CA THR A 67 -0.50 3.43 -6.08
C THR A 67 0.49 4.35 -6.81
N LEU A 68 0.85 4.00 -8.04
CA LEU A 68 1.80 4.76 -8.87
C LEU A 68 1.09 5.70 -9.84
N TRP A 69 -0.03 5.25 -10.41
CA TRP A 69 -0.76 5.99 -11.43
C TRP A 69 -2.22 5.53 -11.52
N THR A 70 -3.11 6.45 -11.90
CA THR A 70 -4.50 6.21 -12.27
C THR A 70 -4.87 7.05 -13.48
N VAL A 71 -5.71 6.52 -14.37
CA VAL A 71 -6.37 7.30 -15.42
C VAL A 71 -7.35 8.32 -14.79
N GLY A 72 -7.66 9.38 -15.53
CA GLY A 72 -8.63 10.38 -15.07
C GLY A 72 -9.98 9.76 -14.69
N GLY A 73 -10.55 10.18 -13.57
CA GLY A 73 -11.82 9.66 -13.03
C GLY A 73 -11.69 8.40 -12.18
N VAL A 74 -10.54 7.72 -12.17
CA VAL A 74 -10.26 6.58 -11.28
C VAL A 74 -9.56 7.09 -10.04
N THR A 75 -10.08 6.72 -8.87
CA THR A 75 -9.48 7.10 -7.60
C THR A 75 -8.37 6.13 -7.18
N PRO A 76 -7.31 6.58 -6.48
CA PRO A 76 -6.28 5.66 -5.97
C PRO A 76 -6.83 4.53 -5.10
N LYS A 77 -7.96 4.75 -4.42
CA LYS A 77 -8.62 3.71 -3.62
C LYS A 77 -9.01 2.48 -4.46
N GLU A 78 -9.33 2.64 -5.73
CA GLU A 78 -9.71 1.52 -6.60
C GLU A 78 -8.56 0.54 -6.83
N ALA A 79 -7.31 0.96 -6.65
CA ALA A 79 -6.13 0.09 -6.76
C ALA A 79 -6.13 -1.06 -5.72
N ASN A 80 -6.92 -0.96 -4.64
CA ASN A 80 -7.16 -2.08 -3.72
C ASN A 80 -7.75 -3.32 -4.44
N THR A 81 -8.42 -3.14 -5.57
CA THR A 81 -9.04 -4.24 -6.33
C THR A 81 -8.08 -4.94 -7.29
N LEU A 82 -6.86 -4.44 -7.47
CA LEU A 82 -5.90 -4.99 -8.43
C LEU A 82 -5.61 -6.49 -8.22
N PRO A 83 -5.44 -7.03 -7.00
CA PRO A 83 -5.26 -8.45 -6.80
C PRO A 83 -6.45 -9.28 -7.30
N GLN A 84 -7.68 -8.81 -7.04
CA GLN A 84 -8.89 -9.45 -7.54
C GLN A 84 -8.95 -9.39 -9.07
N LEU A 85 -8.67 -8.22 -9.66
CA LEU A 85 -8.65 -8.07 -11.12
C LEU A 85 -7.60 -8.97 -11.80
N VAL A 86 -6.46 -9.23 -11.14
CA VAL A 86 -5.48 -10.22 -11.62
C VAL A 86 -6.09 -11.62 -11.61
N SER A 87 -6.78 -12.01 -10.54
CA SER A 87 -7.44 -13.32 -10.45
C SER A 87 -8.54 -13.52 -11.51
N GLU A 88 -9.16 -12.42 -11.94
CA GLU A 88 -10.18 -12.38 -12.99
C GLU A 88 -9.59 -12.24 -14.41
N GLY A 89 -8.26 -12.14 -14.55
CA GLY A 89 -7.58 -11.93 -15.83
C GLY A 89 -7.72 -10.52 -16.43
N LYS A 90 -8.24 -9.56 -15.65
CA LYS A 90 -8.47 -8.15 -16.03
C LYS A 90 -7.32 -7.21 -15.69
N ALA A 91 -6.32 -7.70 -14.98
CA ALA A 91 -5.08 -7.00 -14.67
C ALA A 91 -3.89 -7.95 -14.79
N LYS A 92 -2.69 -7.40 -14.80
CA LYS A 92 -1.43 -8.14 -14.84
C LYS A 92 -0.68 -7.96 -13.52
N ARG A 93 -0.04 -9.04 -13.06
CA ARG A 93 0.94 -9.04 -11.98
C ARG A 93 2.29 -9.43 -12.54
N VAL A 94 3.29 -8.57 -12.34
CA VAL A 94 4.69 -8.84 -12.67
C VAL A 94 5.44 -8.96 -11.35
N LEU A 95 6.06 -10.13 -11.11
CA LEU A 95 6.86 -10.34 -9.90
C LEU A 95 8.18 -9.57 -10.02
N ILE A 96 8.69 -9.10 -8.88
CA ILE A 96 10.00 -8.48 -8.75
C ILE A 96 10.88 -9.50 -8.02
N ASP A 97 11.74 -10.18 -8.78
CA ASP A 97 12.54 -11.31 -8.27
C ASP A 97 13.50 -10.91 -7.13
N SER A 98 13.98 -9.67 -7.15
CA SER A 98 14.76 -9.08 -6.05
C SER A 98 13.96 -7.91 -5.45
N PRO A 99 13.22 -8.14 -4.36
CA PRO A 99 12.39 -7.10 -3.76
C PRO A 99 13.21 -5.86 -3.42
N ILE A 100 12.66 -4.69 -3.75
CA ILE A 100 13.30 -3.40 -3.49
C ILE A 100 12.78 -2.89 -2.16
N THR A 101 13.68 -2.68 -1.20
CA THR A 101 13.33 -2.15 0.12
C THR A 101 13.75 -0.68 0.23
N ILE A 102 12.81 0.18 0.57
CA ILE A 102 13.06 1.59 0.89
C ILE A 102 12.52 1.90 2.30
N SER A 103 12.89 3.04 2.88
CA SER A 103 12.32 3.49 4.15
C SER A 103 11.26 4.57 3.93
N GLY A 104 10.07 4.37 4.48
CA GLY A 104 9.01 5.39 4.59
C GLY A 104 8.89 5.91 6.01
N VAL A 105 8.40 7.14 6.19
CA VAL A 105 8.09 7.69 7.53
C VAL A 105 6.59 7.62 7.76
N VAL A 106 6.16 7.07 8.89
CA VAL A 106 4.74 7.03 9.25
C VAL A 106 4.24 8.43 9.55
N ASN A 107 3.15 8.84 8.91
CA ASN A 107 2.51 10.14 9.10
C ASN A 107 0.99 10.05 8.90
N PHE A 108 0.27 11.06 9.38
CA PHE A 108 -1.16 11.24 9.16
C PHE A 108 -1.42 12.29 8.06
N TYR A 109 -2.47 12.06 7.28
CA TYR A 109 -2.89 12.90 6.15
C TYR A 109 -4.40 13.14 6.17
#